data_AF-A0A2G2GGX9-F1
#
_entry.id   AF-A0A2G2GGX9-F1
#
_cell.length_a   1.000
_cell.length_b   1.000
_cell.length_c   1.000
_cell.angle_alpha   90.00
_cell.angle_beta   90.00
_cell.angle_gamma   90.00
#
_symmetry.space_group_name_H-M   'P 1'
#
loop_
_entity.id
_entity.type
_entity.pdbx_description
1 polymer ?
#
loop_
_entity_poly.entity_id
_entity_poly.type
_entity_poly.pdbx_seq_one_letter_code
_entity_poly.pdbx_strand_id
1 'polypeptide(L)'
;MGWRIQGGAMFDVELEKQVIEVVDQQHSVLGSELAEAFDQRYFDLWRVCENSPRIYAAQFARWYLRVDSEVDGYARLSPSILRNFLTYVQFSNVDNFEKAVEDGNRQRELHSEVSKKKRTIAKQLIAQSLPEALLDRVGVLIAGDVCRDMAHEVPRPERSTGQIVKGSDIDLILVMGDEDATLREELEGRLLEAKNLYLRHPALREELDFVVNSIAHYEKVSVFENPKQMISCKAALEGQFLAGDRGCIVKARDVLVRADIPRKVLDMTERAFSQRLQTIERLRKNPEWINSPQEKRQFFFSDEIWEFMLDEND
;
A
#
# COMPACT_ATOMS: atom_id res chain seq x y z
N MET A 1 18.01 33.53 -34.11
CA MET A 1 17.71 33.65 -32.66
C MET A 1 17.52 32.24 -32.13
N GLY A 2 18.61 31.67 -31.60
CA GLY A 2 18.62 30.33 -31.05
C GLY A 2 18.31 30.38 -29.56
N TRP A 3 17.36 29.57 -29.13
CA TRP A 3 17.26 29.14 -27.74
C TRP A 3 17.87 27.74 -27.67
N ARG A 4 19.15 27.68 -27.29
CA ARG A 4 19.77 26.47 -26.76
C ARG A 4 19.10 26.21 -25.42
N ILE A 5 18.31 25.14 -25.33
CA ILE A 5 17.98 24.54 -24.04
C ILE A 5 19.27 23.88 -23.55
N GLN A 6 20.00 24.59 -22.70
CA GLN A 6 21.10 24.04 -21.93
C GLN A 6 20.53 23.24 -20.75
N GLY A 7 20.94 21.97 -20.62
CA GLY A 7 20.80 21.18 -19.39
C GLY A 7 19.51 20.38 -19.22
N GLY A 8 19.11 19.58 -20.21
CA GLY A 8 18.22 18.44 -19.96
C GLY A 8 19.08 17.24 -19.63
N ALA A 9 19.00 16.71 -18.40
CA ALA A 9 19.74 15.51 -18.05
C ALA A 9 19.41 14.39 -19.04
N MET A 10 20.45 13.95 -19.74
CA MET A 10 20.39 13.04 -20.87
C MET A 10 19.73 11.73 -20.45
N PHE A 11 18.80 11.24 -21.26
CA PHE A 11 18.30 9.88 -21.17
C PHE A 11 19.49 8.90 -21.24
N ASP A 12 19.60 7.98 -20.27
CA ASP A 12 20.72 7.05 -20.15
C ASP A 12 20.55 5.90 -21.16
N VAL A 13 21.04 6.14 -22.38
CA VAL A 13 20.94 5.21 -23.52
C VAL A 13 21.71 3.92 -23.25
N GLU A 14 22.77 3.96 -22.44
CA GLU A 14 23.55 2.76 -22.17
C GLU A 14 22.81 1.86 -21.18
N LEU A 15 22.25 2.44 -20.12
CA LEU A 15 21.37 1.70 -19.21
C LEU A 15 20.13 1.17 -19.95
N GLU A 16 19.53 1.93 -20.87
CA GLU A 16 18.42 1.44 -21.69
C GLU A 16 18.78 0.16 -22.45
N LYS A 17 19.94 0.12 -23.12
CA LYS A 17 20.38 -1.09 -23.83
C LYS A 17 20.52 -2.28 -22.90
N GLN A 18 21.15 -2.07 -21.74
CA GLN A 18 21.35 -3.14 -20.76
C GLN A 18 20.01 -3.67 -20.21
N VAL A 19 19.07 -2.77 -19.90
CA VAL A 19 17.72 -3.16 -19.47
C VAL A 19 17.02 -3.97 -20.55
N ILE A 20 17.11 -3.54 -21.82
CA ILE A 20 16.52 -4.27 -22.94
C ILE A 20 17.15 -5.65 -23.11
N GLU A 21 18.46 -5.79 -22.94
CA GLU A 21 19.13 -7.10 -23.00
C GLU A 21 18.60 -8.07 -21.93
N VAL A 22 18.43 -7.60 -20.68
CA VAL A 22 17.84 -8.42 -19.60
C VAL A 22 16.42 -8.84 -19.95
N VAL A 23 15.62 -7.88 -20.41
CA VAL A 23 14.21 -8.11 -20.76
C VAL A 23 14.07 -9.03 -21.98
N ASP A 24 14.94 -8.94 -22.98
CA ASP A 24 14.96 -9.82 -24.16
C ASP A 24 15.36 -11.25 -23.77
N GLN A 25 16.28 -11.41 -22.81
CA GLN A 25 16.71 -12.72 -22.32
C GLN A 25 15.66 -13.42 -21.46
N GLN A 26 14.93 -12.67 -20.63
CA GLN A 26 13.94 -13.22 -19.69
C GLN A 26 12.51 -13.21 -20.23
N HIS A 27 12.26 -12.48 -21.33
CA HIS A 27 10.95 -12.22 -21.96
C HIS A 27 9.95 -11.43 -21.10
N SER A 28 9.92 -11.65 -19.78
CA SER A 28 9.23 -10.83 -18.79
C SER A 28 10.04 -10.81 -17.49
N VAL A 29 10.13 -9.65 -16.85
CA VAL A 29 10.86 -9.45 -15.59
C VAL A 29 10.09 -8.49 -14.67
N LEU A 30 9.97 -8.84 -13.39
CA LEU A 30 9.34 -7.99 -12.39
C LEU A 30 10.27 -6.81 -12.08
N GLY A 31 9.73 -5.63 -11.77
CA GLY A 31 10.58 -4.47 -11.47
C GLY A 31 11.56 -4.67 -10.32
N SER A 32 11.25 -5.51 -9.32
CA SER A 32 12.19 -5.87 -8.26
C SER A 32 13.36 -6.73 -8.75
N GLU A 33 13.09 -7.68 -9.66
CA GLU A 33 14.12 -8.52 -10.28
C GLU A 33 15.03 -7.67 -11.18
N LEU A 34 14.45 -6.70 -11.88
CA LEU A 34 15.22 -5.70 -12.63
C LEU A 34 16.06 -4.83 -11.69
N ALA A 35 15.52 -4.37 -10.55
CA ALA A 35 16.29 -3.57 -9.61
C ALA A 35 17.47 -4.35 -9.00
N GLU A 36 17.27 -5.63 -8.68
CA GLU A 36 18.32 -6.53 -8.21
C GLU A 36 19.45 -6.72 -9.24
N ALA A 37 19.11 -6.86 -10.52
CA ALA A 37 20.09 -7.02 -11.60
C ALA A 37 20.98 -5.79 -11.86
N PHE A 38 20.61 -4.62 -11.30
CA PHE A 38 21.24 -3.33 -11.59
C PHE A 38 21.57 -2.56 -10.29
N ASP A 39 21.99 -3.27 -9.25
CA ASP A 39 22.46 -2.71 -7.97
C ASP A 39 21.50 -1.68 -7.36
N GLN A 40 20.20 -1.96 -7.44
CA GLN A 40 19.14 -1.13 -6.84
C GLN A 40 19.16 0.34 -7.31
N ARG A 41 19.53 0.59 -8.57
CA ARG A 41 19.45 1.91 -9.25
C ARG A 41 17.99 2.34 -9.53
N TYR A 42 17.16 2.31 -8.51
CA TYR A 42 15.70 2.43 -8.54
C TYR A 42 15.18 3.56 -9.45
N PHE A 43 15.66 4.78 -9.23
CA PHE A 43 15.15 5.95 -9.95
C PHE A 43 15.60 5.96 -11.41
N ASP A 44 16.85 5.60 -11.69
CA ASP A 44 17.38 5.53 -13.05
C ASP A 44 16.67 4.45 -13.87
N LEU A 45 16.49 3.25 -13.30
CA LEU A 45 15.78 2.14 -13.93
C LEU A 45 14.33 2.50 -14.23
N TRP A 46 13.62 3.05 -13.24
CA TRP A 46 12.25 3.52 -13.46
C TRP A 46 12.19 4.55 -14.59
N ARG A 47 13.10 5.54 -14.61
CA ARG A 47 13.13 6.56 -15.68
C ARG A 47 13.42 5.95 -17.04
N VAL A 48 14.32 4.97 -17.13
CA VAL A 48 14.65 4.27 -18.38
C VAL A 48 13.43 3.52 -18.89
N CYS A 49 12.79 2.71 -18.05
CA CYS A 49 11.60 1.96 -18.41
C CYS A 49 10.42 2.85 -18.85
N GLU A 50 10.20 3.98 -18.17
CA GLU A 50 9.11 4.92 -18.52
C GLU A 50 9.37 5.75 -19.77
N ASN A 51 10.63 5.89 -20.20
CA ASN A 51 10.99 6.68 -21.39
C ASN A 51 11.28 5.82 -22.62
N SER A 52 11.63 4.55 -22.44
CA SER A 52 11.98 3.68 -23.57
C SER A 52 10.73 3.31 -24.37
N PRO A 53 10.72 3.55 -25.69
CA PRO A 53 9.63 3.09 -26.55
C PRO A 53 9.72 1.59 -26.86
N ARG A 54 10.77 0.91 -26.41
CA ARG A 54 11.03 -0.53 -26.66
C ARG A 54 10.63 -1.41 -25.48
N ILE A 55 10.34 -0.81 -24.32
CA ILE A 55 9.95 -1.52 -23.11
C ILE A 55 8.43 -1.37 -22.93
N TYR A 56 7.76 -2.49 -22.71
CA TYR A 56 6.35 -2.53 -22.33
C TYR A 56 6.24 -2.82 -20.82
N ALA A 57 5.43 -2.01 -20.14
CA ALA A 57 5.18 -2.11 -18.70
C ALA A 57 3.75 -2.61 -18.44
N ALA A 58 3.59 -3.89 -18.11
CA ALA A 58 2.32 -4.48 -17.73
C ALA A 58 2.02 -4.20 -16.24
N GLN A 59 1.20 -3.19 -16.00
CA GLN A 59 0.75 -2.78 -14.66
C GLN A 59 -0.31 -3.74 -14.13
N PHE A 60 -0.15 -4.22 -12.89
CA PHE A 60 -1.15 -5.08 -12.24
C PHE A 60 -1.55 -4.66 -10.82
N ALA A 61 -1.14 -3.47 -10.37
CA ALA A 61 -1.63 -2.86 -9.14
C ALA A 61 -3.11 -2.45 -9.21
N ARG A 62 -3.73 -2.31 -8.04
CA ARG A 62 -4.90 -1.43 -7.87
C ARG A 62 -4.46 -0.20 -7.08
N TRP A 63 -4.66 0.99 -7.64
CA TRP A 63 -4.35 2.20 -6.88
C TRP A 63 -5.48 2.54 -5.91
N TYR A 64 -5.11 2.94 -4.71
CA TYR A 64 -6.04 3.44 -3.72
C TYR A 64 -5.46 4.65 -2.99
N LEU A 65 -6.35 5.51 -2.49
CA LEU A 65 -5.94 6.68 -1.73
C LEU A 65 -5.18 6.25 -0.47
N ARG A 66 -4.08 6.93 -0.18
CA ARG A 66 -3.39 6.90 1.10
C ARG A 66 -3.31 8.31 1.63
N VAL A 67 -3.64 8.46 2.91
CA VAL A 67 -3.55 9.74 3.60
C VAL A 67 -2.13 9.87 4.15
N ASP A 68 -1.44 10.95 3.80
CA ASP A 68 -0.05 11.20 4.18
C ASP A 68 0.10 12.65 4.67
N SER A 69 0.47 12.83 5.93
CA SER A 69 0.62 14.17 6.53
C SER A 69 1.75 14.99 5.90
N GLU A 70 2.67 14.35 5.19
CA GLU A 70 3.82 15.02 4.55
C GLU A 70 3.56 15.40 3.09
N VAL A 71 2.41 15.04 2.53
CA VAL A 71 2.02 15.41 1.16
C VAL A 71 1.00 16.54 1.22
N ASP A 72 1.17 17.54 0.34
CA ASP A 72 0.22 18.63 0.20
C ASP A 72 -1.19 18.12 -0.13
N GLY A 73 -2.18 18.63 0.61
CA GLY A 73 -3.56 18.15 0.55
C GLY A 73 -3.79 16.75 1.17
N TYR A 74 -2.79 16.20 1.85
CA TYR A 74 -2.81 14.92 2.57
C TYR A 74 -3.12 13.68 1.74
N ALA A 75 -3.07 13.76 0.42
CA ALA A 75 -3.56 12.72 -0.48
C ALA A 75 -2.46 12.24 -1.42
N ARG A 76 -2.19 10.94 -1.42
CA ARG A 76 -1.38 10.28 -2.46
C ARG A 76 -2.00 8.95 -2.86
N LEU A 77 -1.51 8.37 -3.94
CA LEU A 77 -1.86 7.00 -4.30
C LEU A 77 -0.86 6.01 -3.69
N SER A 78 -1.40 4.90 -3.19
CA SER A 78 -0.68 3.68 -2.90
C SER A 78 -0.95 2.65 -4.00
N PRO A 79 0.02 1.81 -4.38
CA PRO A 79 1.45 1.93 -4.05
C PRO A 79 2.08 3.26 -4.53
N SER A 80 3.15 3.71 -3.88
CA SER A 80 4.00 4.82 -4.38
C SER A 80 4.53 4.53 -5.79
N ILE A 81 5.22 5.49 -6.43
CA ILE A 81 5.77 5.24 -7.78
C ILE A 81 6.81 4.11 -7.72
N LEU A 82 7.70 4.12 -6.72
CA LEU A 82 8.70 3.08 -6.57
C LEU A 82 8.09 1.71 -6.21
N ARG A 83 7.20 1.64 -5.20
CA ARG A 83 6.58 0.35 -4.84
C ARG A 83 5.76 -0.21 -5.99
N ASN A 84 5.11 0.64 -6.76
CA ASN A 84 4.41 0.22 -7.97
C ASN A 84 5.39 -0.41 -8.96
N PHE A 85 6.48 0.29 -9.28
CA PHE A 85 7.55 -0.19 -10.16
C PHE A 85 8.08 -1.55 -9.70
N LEU A 86 8.44 -1.70 -8.43
CA LEU A 86 9.09 -2.92 -7.91
C LEU A 86 8.14 -4.10 -7.81
N THR A 87 6.91 -3.90 -7.31
CA THR A 87 6.02 -5.01 -6.90
C THR A 87 4.89 -5.28 -7.87
N TYR A 88 4.54 -4.30 -8.72
CA TYR A 88 3.30 -4.34 -9.49
C TYR A 88 3.46 -4.03 -10.99
N VAL A 89 4.69 -4.12 -11.51
CA VAL A 89 4.96 -3.98 -12.95
C VAL A 89 5.81 -5.13 -13.45
N GLN A 90 5.30 -5.81 -14.47
CA GLN A 90 6.09 -6.72 -15.31
C GLN A 90 6.59 -5.97 -16.54
N PHE A 91 7.89 -6.06 -16.81
CA PHE A 91 8.54 -5.46 -17.96
C PHE A 91 8.84 -6.51 -19.02
N SER A 92 8.57 -6.16 -20.28
CA SER A 92 8.90 -6.97 -21.47
C SER A 92 9.39 -6.05 -22.59
N ASN A 93 9.98 -6.62 -23.63
CA ASN A 93 10.11 -5.92 -24.89
C ASN A 93 8.71 -5.72 -25.48
N VAL A 94 8.46 -4.60 -26.14
CA VAL A 94 7.18 -4.35 -26.83
C VAL A 94 6.76 -5.47 -27.76
N ASP A 95 7.70 -6.17 -28.38
CA ASP A 95 7.42 -7.31 -29.27
C ASP A 95 6.95 -8.57 -28.49
N ASN A 96 7.19 -8.63 -27.18
CA ASN A 96 6.84 -9.73 -26.28
C ASN A 96 5.82 -9.30 -25.19
N PHE A 97 5.05 -8.23 -25.41
CA PHE A 97 4.17 -7.63 -24.40
C PHE A 97 3.17 -8.62 -23.78
N GLU A 98 2.71 -9.60 -24.56
CA GLU A 98 1.77 -10.64 -24.14
C GLU A 98 2.31 -11.43 -22.95
N LYS A 99 3.62 -11.68 -22.92
CA LYS A 99 4.26 -12.43 -21.83
C LYS A 99 4.23 -11.66 -20.52
N ALA A 100 4.54 -10.35 -20.54
CA ALA A 100 4.41 -9.51 -19.34
C ALA A 100 2.96 -9.39 -18.86
N VAL A 101 1.98 -9.39 -19.77
CA VAL A 101 0.56 -9.43 -19.38
C VAL A 101 0.19 -10.76 -18.71
N GLU A 102 0.63 -11.90 -19.26
CA GLU A 102 0.41 -13.21 -18.66
C GLU A 102 1.02 -13.30 -17.26
N ASP A 103 2.29 -12.95 -17.13
CA ASP A 103 3.01 -13.02 -15.85
C ASP A 103 2.47 -12.01 -14.85
N GLY A 104 2.04 -10.83 -15.29
CA GLY A 104 1.36 -9.83 -14.44
C GLY A 104 0.02 -10.35 -13.91
N ASN A 105 -0.75 -11.08 -14.72
CA ASN A 105 -1.98 -11.74 -14.27
C ASN A 105 -1.69 -12.85 -13.26
N ARG A 106 -0.64 -13.66 -13.49
CA ARG A 106 -0.20 -14.69 -12.54
C ARG A 106 0.20 -14.08 -11.19
N GLN A 107 0.93 -12.96 -11.20
CA GLN A 107 1.28 -12.23 -9.96
C GLN A 107 0.04 -11.68 -9.24
N ARG A 108 -0.93 -11.13 -9.99
CA ARG A 108 -2.21 -10.70 -9.41
C ARG A 108 -2.97 -11.84 -8.74
N GLU A 109 -3.02 -13.01 -9.37
CA GLU A 109 -3.64 -14.20 -8.78
C GLU A 109 -2.92 -14.61 -7.50
N LEU A 110 -1.58 -14.61 -7.49
CA LEU A 110 -0.78 -14.88 -6.29
C LEU A 110 -1.11 -13.90 -5.16
N HIS A 111 -1.14 -12.59 -5.42
CA HIS A 111 -1.50 -11.58 -4.41
C HIS A 111 -2.92 -11.76 -3.86
N SER A 112 -3.86 -12.16 -4.73
CA SER A 112 -5.23 -12.53 -4.30
C SER A 112 -5.21 -13.74 -3.37
N GLU A 113 -4.43 -14.79 -3.68
CA GLU A 113 -4.31 -15.96 -2.81
C GLU A 113 -3.65 -15.63 -1.46
N VAL A 114 -2.60 -14.80 -1.45
CA VAL A 114 -1.99 -14.29 -0.21
C VAL A 114 -3.00 -13.50 0.61
N SER A 115 -3.78 -12.63 -0.03
CA SER A 115 -4.84 -11.85 0.64
C SER A 115 -5.93 -12.75 1.25
N LYS A 116 -6.33 -13.83 0.56
CA LYS A 116 -7.26 -14.84 1.10
C LYS A 116 -6.69 -15.59 2.29
N LYS A 117 -5.41 -15.97 2.24
CA LYS A 117 -4.70 -16.61 3.36
C LYS A 117 -4.65 -15.68 4.58
N LYS A 118 -4.19 -14.43 4.40
CA LYS A 118 -4.15 -13.43 5.48
C LYS A 118 -5.53 -13.13 6.06
N ARG A 119 -6.59 -13.09 5.24
CA ARG A 119 -7.97 -12.98 5.74
C ARG A 119 -8.40 -14.18 6.58
N THR A 120 -7.99 -15.39 6.20
CA THR A 120 -8.25 -16.61 6.97
C THR A 120 -7.53 -16.57 8.31
N ILE A 121 -6.25 -16.17 8.31
CA ILE A 121 -5.44 -15.95 9.51
C ILE A 121 -6.13 -14.91 10.42
N ALA A 122 -6.55 -13.77 9.88
CA ALA A 122 -7.25 -12.73 10.64
C ALA A 122 -8.55 -13.23 11.28
N LYS A 123 -9.34 -14.06 10.58
CA LYS A 123 -10.55 -14.68 11.15
C LYS A 123 -10.23 -15.63 12.30
N GLN A 124 -9.19 -16.45 12.13
CA GLN A 124 -8.75 -17.39 13.17
C GLN A 124 -8.24 -16.65 14.40
N LEU A 125 -7.43 -15.60 14.20
CA LEU A 125 -6.95 -14.72 15.25
C LEU A 125 -8.12 -14.14 16.05
N ILE A 126 -9.10 -13.55 15.36
CA ILE A 126 -10.25 -12.95 16.02
C ILE A 126 -11.06 -13.98 16.79
N ALA A 127 -11.31 -15.17 16.22
CA ALA A 127 -12.03 -16.23 16.91
C ALA A 127 -11.29 -16.80 18.14
N GLN A 128 -9.95 -16.78 18.13
CA GLN A 128 -9.13 -17.25 19.25
C GLN A 128 -8.98 -16.18 20.35
N SER A 129 -8.89 -14.91 19.97
CA SER A 129 -8.61 -13.81 20.89
C SER A 129 -9.87 -13.24 21.52
N LEU A 130 -10.98 -13.19 20.78
CA LEU A 130 -12.23 -12.53 21.19
C LEU A 130 -13.35 -13.56 21.35
N PRO A 131 -13.87 -13.79 22.57
CA PRO A 131 -15.01 -14.68 22.78
C PRO A 131 -16.28 -14.10 22.14
N GLU A 132 -17.24 -14.98 21.85
CA GLU A 132 -18.51 -14.63 21.17
C GLU A 132 -19.26 -13.50 21.87
N ALA A 133 -19.28 -13.48 23.21
CA ALA A 133 -19.91 -12.42 24.00
C ALA A 133 -19.31 -11.01 23.77
N LEU A 134 -18.03 -10.92 23.39
CA LEU A 134 -17.44 -9.65 22.97
C LEU A 134 -17.79 -9.34 21.51
N LEU A 135 -17.76 -10.34 20.63
CA LEU A 135 -18.08 -10.20 19.21
C LEU A 135 -19.53 -9.76 18.97
N ASP A 136 -20.46 -10.09 19.86
CA ASP A 136 -21.84 -9.61 19.82
C ASP A 136 -21.97 -8.10 20.07
N ARG A 137 -20.93 -7.46 20.62
CA ARG A 137 -20.91 -6.04 20.98
C ARG A 137 -20.02 -5.19 20.06
N VAL A 138 -19.32 -5.82 19.12
CA VAL A 138 -18.32 -5.15 18.27
C VAL A 138 -18.35 -5.71 16.84
N GLY A 139 -18.28 -4.83 15.85
CA GLY A 139 -18.04 -5.21 14.46
C GLY A 139 -16.55 -5.17 14.13
N VAL A 140 -16.04 -6.15 13.39
CA VAL A 140 -14.63 -6.20 12.97
C VAL A 140 -14.53 -6.06 11.46
N LEU A 141 -13.71 -5.12 11.01
CA LEU A 141 -13.31 -4.94 9.60
C LEU A 141 -11.85 -5.34 9.39
N ILE A 142 -11.53 -5.77 8.18
CA ILE A 142 -10.17 -5.89 7.66
C ILE A 142 -9.91 -4.80 6.61
N ALA A 143 -8.76 -4.14 6.68
CA ALA A 143 -8.37 -3.01 5.84
C ALA A 143 -7.05 -3.28 5.10
N GLY A 144 -6.42 -2.22 4.57
CA GLY A 144 -5.11 -2.31 3.92
C GLY A 144 -5.10 -3.08 2.59
N ASP A 145 -3.93 -3.63 2.25
CA ASP A 145 -3.73 -4.35 0.98
C ASP A 145 -4.55 -5.65 0.92
N VAL A 146 -4.83 -6.28 2.07
CA VAL A 146 -5.65 -7.50 2.17
C VAL A 146 -7.09 -7.25 1.73
N CYS A 147 -7.65 -6.06 1.96
CA CYS A 147 -8.99 -5.73 1.49
C CYS A 147 -9.04 -5.42 -0.02
N ARG A 148 -7.89 -5.22 -0.67
CA ARG A 148 -7.76 -4.87 -2.09
C ARG A 148 -7.25 -6.01 -2.97
N ASP A 149 -7.01 -7.20 -2.40
CA ASP A 149 -6.37 -8.35 -3.07
C ASP A 149 -4.93 -8.06 -3.51
N MET A 150 -4.22 -7.23 -2.74
CA MET A 150 -2.87 -6.76 -3.06
C MET A 150 -1.81 -7.20 -2.06
N ALA A 151 -2.17 -8.03 -1.07
CA ALA A 151 -1.19 -8.49 -0.13
C ALA A 151 -0.12 -9.37 -0.81
N HIS A 152 1.13 -9.22 -0.38
CA HIS A 152 2.28 -10.01 -0.85
C HIS A 152 3.05 -10.59 0.33
N GLU A 153 3.96 -11.53 0.05
CA GLU A 153 4.78 -12.22 1.05
C GLU A 153 6.26 -11.77 1.02
N VAL A 154 6.59 -10.70 0.27
CA VAL A 154 7.96 -10.13 0.22
C VAL A 154 8.49 -9.93 1.64
N PRO A 155 9.54 -10.67 2.06
CA PRO A 155 10.06 -10.58 3.41
C PRO A 155 10.63 -9.19 3.70
N ARG A 156 10.29 -8.62 4.86
CA ARG A 156 10.81 -7.33 5.30
C ARG A 156 11.00 -7.27 6.81
N PRO A 157 11.90 -6.43 7.34
CA PRO A 157 11.98 -6.21 8.77
C PRO A 157 10.73 -5.47 9.29
N GLU A 158 10.23 -5.89 10.45
CA GLU A 158 9.27 -5.12 11.24
C GLU A 158 10.01 -4.04 12.04
N ARG A 159 9.44 -2.84 12.11
CA ARG A 159 10.15 -1.62 12.56
C ARG A 159 10.57 -1.63 14.01
N SER A 160 9.73 -2.17 14.89
CA SER A 160 9.94 -2.09 16.32
C SER A 160 10.82 -3.22 16.85
N THR A 161 10.86 -4.36 16.15
CA THR A 161 11.54 -5.58 16.59
C THR A 161 12.68 -6.01 15.69
N GLY A 162 12.77 -5.50 14.45
CA GLY A 162 13.71 -5.95 13.42
C GLY A 162 13.43 -7.38 12.92
N GLN A 163 12.35 -8.03 13.35
CA GLN A 163 12.03 -9.38 12.94
C GLN A 163 11.53 -9.41 11.50
N ILE A 164 11.97 -10.40 10.72
CA ILE A 164 11.50 -10.58 9.35
C ILE A 164 10.05 -11.07 9.37
N VAL A 165 9.15 -10.28 8.80
CA VAL A 165 7.72 -10.59 8.62
C VAL A 165 7.40 -10.92 7.17
N LYS A 166 6.27 -11.61 6.96
CA LYS A 166 5.80 -12.02 5.63
C LYS A 166 5.00 -10.91 4.96
N GLY A 167 5.70 -9.93 4.39
CA GLY A 167 5.11 -8.90 3.53
C GLY A 167 4.02 -8.06 4.19
N SER A 168 2.85 -7.97 3.55
CA SER A 168 1.82 -6.97 3.90
C SER A 168 1.16 -7.22 5.27
N ASP A 169 0.75 -6.15 5.94
CA ASP A 169 0.15 -6.22 7.28
C ASP A 169 -1.28 -6.74 7.27
N ILE A 170 -1.72 -7.23 8.43
CA ILE A 170 -3.13 -7.46 8.73
C ILE A 170 -3.64 -6.24 9.51
N ASP A 171 -4.37 -5.36 8.82
CA ASP A 171 -5.01 -4.19 9.44
C ASP A 171 -6.44 -4.51 9.89
N LEU A 172 -6.70 -4.40 11.19
CA LEU A 172 -8.02 -4.61 11.79
C LEU A 172 -8.63 -3.32 12.33
N ILE A 173 -9.93 -3.15 12.12
CA ILE A 173 -10.69 -2.03 12.69
C ILE A 173 -11.86 -2.61 13.45
N LEU A 174 -11.87 -2.39 14.76
CA LEU A 174 -12.96 -2.77 15.63
C LEU A 174 -13.88 -1.56 15.83
N VAL A 175 -15.18 -1.81 15.70
CA VAL A 175 -16.24 -0.81 15.80
C VAL A 175 -17.18 -1.20 16.91
N MET A 176 -17.12 -0.49 18.03
CA MET A 176 -18.02 -0.66 19.17
C MET A 176 -19.30 0.14 18.95
N GLY A 177 -20.44 -0.42 19.36
CA GLY A 177 -21.72 0.28 19.30
C GLY A 177 -21.74 1.52 20.21
N ASP A 178 -21.38 1.34 21.46
CA ASP A 178 -21.35 2.39 22.47
C ASP A 178 -19.92 2.68 22.94
N GLU A 179 -19.70 3.87 23.50
CA GLU A 179 -18.45 4.18 24.18
C GLU A 179 -18.42 3.45 25.53
N ASP A 180 -17.54 2.45 25.64
CA ASP A 180 -17.34 1.65 26.84
C ASP A 180 -15.83 1.46 27.04
N ALA A 181 -15.29 2.13 28.06
CA ALA A 181 -13.85 2.13 28.34
C ALA A 181 -13.36 0.75 28.78
N THR A 182 -14.17 0.01 29.55
CA THR A 182 -13.83 -1.34 30.02
C THR A 182 -13.82 -2.33 28.86
N LEU A 183 -14.81 -2.26 27.97
CA LEU A 183 -14.83 -3.05 26.74
C LEU A 183 -13.62 -2.73 25.85
N ARG A 184 -13.30 -1.44 25.66
CA ARG A 184 -12.14 -1.03 24.85
C ARG A 184 -10.85 -1.62 25.42
N GLU A 185 -10.61 -1.46 26.71
CA GLU A 185 -9.41 -1.96 27.38
C GLU A 185 -9.30 -3.49 27.24
N GLU A 186 -10.41 -4.22 27.40
CA GLU A 186 -10.42 -5.68 27.20
C GLU A 186 -10.09 -6.07 25.75
N LEU A 187 -10.68 -5.39 24.75
CA LEU A 187 -10.41 -5.65 23.33
C LEU A 187 -8.95 -5.36 22.99
N GLU A 188 -8.43 -4.21 23.42
CA GLU A 188 -7.05 -3.80 23.15
C GLU A 188 -6.04 -4.74 23.82
N GLY A 189 -6.27 -5.14 25.07
CA GLY A 189 -5.41 -6.08 25.78
C GLY A 189 -5.31 -7.43 25.05
N ARG A 190 -6.45 -8.01 24.69
CA ARG A 190 -6.50 -9.30 23.98
C ARG A 190 -5.84 -9.25 22.60
N LEU A 191 -6.03 -8.16 21.86
CA LEU A 191 -5.42 -7.99 20.53
C LEU A 191 -3.93 -7.68 20.61
N LEU A 192 -3.48 -7.00 21.66
CA LEU A 192 -2.05 -6.77 21.89
C LEU A 192 -1.32 -8.08 22.21
N GLU A 193 -1.93 -8.95 23.02
CA GLU A 193 -1.42 -10.31 23.25
C GLU A 193 -1.35 -11.11 21.95
N ALA A 194 -2.41 -11.04 21.14
CA ALA A 194 -2.46 -11.70 19.83
C ALA A 194 -1.38 -11.17 18.86
N LYS A 195 -1.20 -9.84 18.80
CA LYS A 195 -0.15 -9.18 17.99
C LYS A 195 1.22 -9.76 18.35
N ASN A 196 1.56 -9.82 19.64
CA ASN A 196 2.83 -10.34 20.10
C ASN A 196 3.04 -11.82 19.77
N LEU A 197 1.99 -12.63 19.87
CA LEU A 197 2.05 -14.05 19.52
C LEU A 197 2.29 -14.24 18.02
N TYR A 198 1.51 -13.59 17.17
CA TYR A 198 1.56 -13.78 15.71
C TYR A 198 2.84 -13.23 15.08
N LEU A 199 3.36 -12.12 15.62
CA LEU A 199 4.63 -11.55 15.20
C LEU A 199 5.80 -12.51 15.50
N ARG A 200 5.85 -13.08 16.71
CA ARG A 200 6.98 -13.89 17.18
C ARG A 200 6.90 -15.36 16.80
N HIS A 201 5.71 -15.87 16.45
CA HIS A 201 5.54 -17.29 16.17
C HIS A 201 6.31 -17.68 14.89
N PRO A 202 7.30 -18.61 14.96
CA PRO A 202 8.20 -18.89 13.83
C PRO A 202 7.51 -19.30 12.53
N ALA A 203 6.35 -19.95 12.61
CA ALA A 203 5.59 -20.36 11.43
C ALA A 203 4.67 -19.27 10.85
N LEU A 204 4.29 -18.27 11.66
CA LEU A 204 3.38 -17.20 11.24
C LEU A 204 4.18 -16.03 10.71
N ARG A 205 4.88 -15.30 11.60
CA ARG A 205 5.62 -14.06 11.30
C ARG A 205 4.75 -13.04 10.57
N GLU A 206 3.56 -12.84 11.11
CA GLU A 206 2.56 -11.91 10.59
C GLU A 206 2.55 -10.65 11.44
N GLU A 207 2.61 -9.49 10.79
CA GLU A 207 2.43 -8.20 11.44
C GLU A 207 0.93 -7.86 11.53
N LEU A 208 0.46 -7.58 12.74
CA LEU A 208 -0.93 -7.22 13.04
C LEU A 208 -0.98 -5.78 13.54
N ASP A 209 -1.80 -4.96 12.90
CA ASP A 209 -2.17 -3.64 13.37
C ASP A 209 -3.67 -3.55 13.59
N PHE A 210 -4.07 -2.84 14.64
CA PHE A 210 -5.48 -2.70 14.96
C PHE A 210 -5.80 -1.35 15.60
N VAL A 211 -7.06 -0.94 15.44
CA VAL A 211 -7.66 0.20 16.15
C VAL A 211 -9.05 -0.17 16.68
N VAL A 212 -9.42 0.38 17.84
CA VAL A 212 -10.74 0.18 18.45
C VAL A 212 -11.47 1.52 18.56
N ASN A 213 -12.48 1.70 17.71
CA ASN A 213 -13.26 2.94 17.62
C ASN A 213 -14.72 2.68 17.99
N SER A 214 -15.41 3.66 18.56
CA SER A 214 -16.86 3.62 18.78
C SER A 214 -17.61 4.39 17.69
N ILE A 215 -18.94 4.25 17.66
CA ILE A 215 -19.80 5.11 16.83
C ILE A 215 -19.60 6.59 17.20
N ALA A 216 -19.53 6.92 18.50
CA ALA A 216 -19.29 8.29 18.98
C ALA A 216 -17.94 8.86 18.51
N HIS A 217 -16.90 8.01 18.41
CA HIS A 217 -15.64 8.41 17.79
C HIS A 217 -15.83 8.80 16.32
N TYR A 218 -16.56 8.01 15.53
CA TYR A 218 -16.82 8.34 14.13
C TYR A 218 -17.63 9.62 13.96
N GLU A 219 -18.59 9.90 14.85
CA GLU A 219 -19.29 11.18 14.85
C GLU A 219 -18.31 12.35 15.05
N LYS A 220 -17.38 12.23 16.00
CA LYS A 220 -16.35 13.23 16.27
C LYS A 220 -15.35 13.40 15.13
N VAL A 221 -14.89 12.32 14.49
CA VAL A 221 -13.86 12.41 13.44
C VAL A 221 -14.43 12.72 12.05
N SER A 222 -15.75 12.63 11.88
CA SER A 222 -16.44 12.91 10.61
C SER A 222 -16.32 14.36 10.12
N VAL A 223 -15.81 15.27 10.97
CA VAL A 223 -15.44 16.64 10.57
C VAL A 223 -14.36 16.61 9.47
N PHE A 224 -13.48 15.60 9.49
CA PHE A 224 -12.55 15.27 8.40
C PHE A 224 -11.56 16.40 8.05
N GLU A 225 -10.99 17.06 9.06
CA GLU A 225 -10.13 18.25 8.90
C GLU A 225 -8.64 17.92 8.91
N ASN A 226 -8.24 16.86 9.62
CA ASN A 226 -6.83 16.50 9.77
C ASN A 226 -6.54 15.05 9.37
N PRO A 227 -5.27 14.70 9.07
CA PRO A 227 -4.90 13.38 8.58
C PRO A 227 -5.39 12.21 9.45
N LYS A 228 -5.34 12.35 10.79
CA LYS A 228 -5.78 11.28 11.71
C LYS A 228 -7.28 10.99 11.57
N GLN A 229 -8.09 12.04 11.47
CA GLN A 229 -9.53 11.92 11.24
C GLN A 229 -9.81 11.29 9.86
N MET A 230 -9.08 11.73 8.84
CA MET A 230 -9.23 11.22 7.48
C MET A 230 -8.91 9.73 7.38
N ILE A 231 -7.81 9.29 8.01
CA ILE A 231 -7.41 7.88 8.09
C ILE A 231 -8.52 7.07 8.75
N SER A 232 -9.00 7.50 9.93
CA SER A 232 -10.03 6.77 10.68
C SER A 232 -11.34 6.62 9.87
N CYS A 233 -11.82 7.71 9.27
CA CYS A 233 -13.04 7.68 8.45
C CYS A 233 -12.87 6.81 7.20
N LYS A 234 -11.77 6.99 6.47
CA LYS A 234 -11.48 6.24 5.25
C LYS A 234 -11.36 4.74 5.51
N ALA A 235 -10.63 4.37 6.57
CA ALA A 235 -10.39 2.97 6.89
C ALA A 235 -11.70 2.24 7.23
N ALA A 236 -12.61 2.88 7.98
CA ALA A 236 -13.94 2.34 8.27
C ALA A 236 -14.88 2.30 7.05
N LEU A 237 -14.77 3.28 6.15
CA LEU A 237 -15.52 3.32 4.90
C LEU A 237 -15.11 2.17 3.97
N GLU A 238 -13.81 1.97 3.76
CA GLU A 238 -13.27 1.03 2.77
C GLU A 238 -13.04 -0.39 3.33
N GLY A 239 -12.92 -0.54 4.64
CA GLY A 239 -12.67 -1.81 5.30
C GLY A 239 -13.77 -2.83 5.00
N GLN A 240 -13.42 -4.11 4.88
CA GLN A 240 -14.36 -5.19 4.59
C GLN A 240 -14.74 -5.93 5.87
N PHE A 241 -16.01 -6.28 6.02
CA PHE A 241 -16.48 -7.03 7.19
C PHE A 241 -15.73 -8.37 7.34
N LEU A 242 -15.25 -8.63 8.56
CA LEU A 242 -14.51 -9.82 8.92
C LEU A 242 -15.29 -10.71 9.91
N ALA A 243 -15.79 -10.13 11.01
CA ALA A 243 -16.45 -10.85 12.11
C ALA A 243 -17.28 -9.91 13.01
N GLY A 244 -18.06 -10.48 13.93
CA GLY A 244 -18.80 -9.76 14.97
C GLY A 244 -20.13 -9.12 14.50
N ASP A 245 -20.60 -8.13 15.24
CA ASP A 245 -21.87 -7.47 14.97
C ASP A 245 -21.81 -6.56 13.73
N ARG A 246 -22.57 -6.95 12.70
CA ARG A 246 -22.75 -6.13 11.49
C ARG A 246 -23.50 -4.84 11.76
N GLY A 247 -24.36 -4.80 12.78
CA GLY A 247 -25.11 -3.61 13.17
C GLY A 247 -24.19 -2.45 13.54
N CYS A 248 -23.15 -2.71 14.30
CA CYS A 248 -22.10 -1.72 14.62
C CYS A 248 -21.46 -1.13 13.35
N ILE A 249 -21.12 -1.97 12.37
CA ILE A 249 -20.52 -1.51 11.10
C ILE A 249 -21.48 -0.65 10.28
N VAL A 250 -22.74 -1.08 10.18
CA VAL A 250 -23.77 -0.33 9.43
C VAL A 250 -23.94 1.06 10.04
N LYS A 251 -24.13 1.15 11.36
CA LYS A 251 -24.29 2.43 12.05
C LYS A 251 -23.07 3.35 11.89
N ALA A 252 -21.86 2.81 11.99
CA ALA A 252 -20.65 3.61 11.76
C ALA A 252 -20.60 4.14 10.33
N ARG A 253 -20.91 3.32 9.32
CA ARG A 253 -20.97 3.77 7.93
C ARG A 253 -22.08 4.80 7.68
N ASP A 254 -23.22 4.68 8.35
CA ASP A 254 -24.30 5.68 8.27
C ASP A 254 -23.86 7.05 8.80
N VAL A 255 -23.03 7.09 9.84
CA VAL A 255 -22.39 8.35 10.29
C VAL A 255 -21.52 8.93 9.18
N LEU A 256 -20.66 8.11 8.56
CA LEU A 256 -19.75 8.56 7.50
C LEU A 256 -20.51 9.04 6.25
N VAL A 257 -21.57 8.35 5.85
CA VAL A 257 -22.42 8.73 4.71
C VAL A 257 -23.13 10.06 4.99
N ARG A 258 -23.71 10.25 6.18
CA ARG A 258 -24.37 11.51 6.55
C ARG A 258 -23.41 12.71 6.59
N ALA A 259 -22.14 12.47 6.88
CA ALA A 259 -21.08 13.49 6.87
C ALA A 259 -20.38 13.67 5.50
N ASP A 260 -20.93 13.05 4.45
CA ASP A 260 -20.43 13.11 3.06
C ASP A 260 -18.97 12.64 2.90
N ILE A 261 -18.52 11.74 3.78
CA ILE A 261 -17.15 11.19 3.73
C ILE A 261 -16.87 10.46 2.41
N PRO A 262 -17.80 9.67 1.82
CA PRO A 262 -17.54 9.04 0.53
C PRO A 262 -17.16 10.03 -0.57
N ARG A 263 -17.83 11.19 -0.65
CA ARG A 263 -17.50 12.23 -1.63
C ARG A 263 -16.16 12.87 -1.33
N LYS A 264 -15.89 13.23 -0.06
CA LYS A 264 -14.59 13.79 0.34
C LYS A 264 -13.42 12.86 0.00
N VAL A 265 -13.57 11.56 0.23
CA VAL A 265 -12.56 10.53 -0.13
C VAL A 265 -12.39 10.43 -1.65
N LEU A 266 -13.48 10.48 -2.41
CA LEU A 266 -13.41 10.50 -3.88
C LEU A 266 -12.65 11.73 -4.41
N ASP A 267 -12.96 12.93 -3.90
CA ASP A 267 -12.29 14.18 -4.30
C ASP A 267 -10.79 14.17 -3.94
N MET A 268 -10.42 13.59 -2.80
CA MET A 268 -9.01 13.35 -2.47
C MET A 268 -8.34 12.38 -3.43
N THR A 269 -9.06 11.31 -3.82
CA THR A 269 -8.55 10.30 -4.74
C THR A 269 -8.28 10.89 -6.13
N GLU A 270 -9.21 11.66 -6.68
CA GLU A 270 -9.06 12.34 -7.98
C GLU A 270 -7.87 13.31 -8.00
N ARG A 271 -7.68 14.07 -6.91
CA ARG A 271 -6.51 14.94 -6.74
C ARG A 271 -5.21 14.15 -6.69
N ALA A 272 -5.17 13.06 -5.93
CA ALA A 272 -4.00 12.20 -5.83
C ALA A 272 -3.62 11.56 -7.18
N PHE A 273 -4.62 11.16 -7.98
CA PHE A 273 -4.41 10.71 -9.36
C PHE A 273 -3.75 11.78 -10.23
N SER A 274 -4.32 12.99 -10.22
CA SER A 274 -3.80 14.12 -11.00
C SER A 274 -2.35 14.47 -10.60
N GLN A 275 -2.08 14.51 -9.29
CA GLN A 275 -0.75 14.77 -8.75
C GLN A 275 0.26 13.67 -9.13
N ARG A 276 -0.14 12.39 -9.10
CA ARG A 276 0.73 11.28 -9.52
C ARG A 276 1.13 11.42 -11.00
N LEU A 277 0.16 11.67 -11.88
CA LEU A 277 0.44 11.83 -13.32
C LEU A 277 1.39 13.01 -13.59
N GLN A 278 1.17 14.15 -12.93
CA GLN A 278 2.05 15.31 -13.03
C GLN A 278 3.45 15.02 -12.48
N THR A 279 3.55 14.26 -11.40
CA THR A 279 4.84 13.85 -10.81
C THR A 279 5.60 12.92 -11.75
N ILE A 280 4.94 11.90 -12.29
CA ILE A 280 5.53 10.98 -13.29
C ILE A 280 6.06 11.79 -14.47
N GLU A 281 5.26 12.70 -15.05
CA GLU A 281 5.68 13.46 -16.22
C GLU A 281 6.85 14.42 -15.92
N ARG A 282 6.87 15.05 -14.73
CA ARG A 282 8.00 15.91 -14.30
C ARG A 282 9.29 15.10 -14.15
N LEU A 283 9.24 14.00 -13.40
CA LEU A 283 10.39 13.13 -13.15
C LEU A 283 10.91 12.47 -14.43
N ARG A 284 10.00 12.10 -15.34
CA ARG A 284 10.34 11.55 -16.65
C ARG A 284 11.13 12.55 -17.49
N LYS A 285 10.67 13.81 -17.55
CA LYS A 285 11.30 14.89 -18.34
C LYS A 285 12.59 15.45 -17.75
N ASN A 286 12.67 15.57 -16.42
CA ASN A 286 13.83 16.13 -15.75
C ASN A 286 14.07 15.41 -14.41
N PRO A 287 15.16 14.65 -14.26
CA PRO A 287 15.46 13.90 -13.05
C PRO A 287 15.71 14.80 -11.84
N GLU A 288 16.13 16.05 -12.03
CA GLU A 288 16.41 16.97 -10.93
C GLU A 288 15.19 17.23 -10.03
N TRP A 289 13.97 17.01 -10.55
CA TRP A 289 12.75 17.09 -9.75
C TRP A 289 12.74 16.10 -8.58
N ILE A 290 13.48 14.99 -8.63
CA ILE A 290 13.54 14.03 -7.52
C ILE A 290 14.13 14.63 -6.24
N ASN A 291 14.90 15.71 -6.37
CA ASN A 291 15.50 16.42 -5.24
C ASN A 291 14.48 17.30 -4.50
N SER A 292 13.30 17.53 -5.08
CA SER A 292 12.24 18.25 -4.41
C SER A 292 11.53 17.35 -3.38
N PRO A 293 11.21 17.85 -2.17
CA PRO A 293 10.61 17.02 -1.12
C PRO A 293 9.30 16.34 -1.53
N GLN A 294 8.45 17.04 -2.28
CA GLN A 294 7.14 16.53 -2.70
C GLN A 294 7.27 15.35 -3.68
N GLU A 295 8.10 15.49 -4.71
CA GLU A 295 8.33 14.44 -5.69
C GLU A 295 9.07 13.27 -5.09
N LYS A 296 10.05 13.54 -4.21
CA LYS A 296 10.73 12.50 -3.44
C LYS A 296 9.70 11.70 -2.62
N ARG A 297 8.77 12.36 -1.93
CA ARG A 297 7.74 11.68 -1.12
C ARG A 297 6.77 10.84 -1.95
N GLN A 298 6.41 11.30 -3.16
CA GLN A 298 5.55 10.56 -4.10
C GLN A 298 6.27 9.34 -4.70
N PHE A 299 7.58 9.44 -4.91
CA PHE A 299 8.39 8.37 -5.47
C PHE A 299 8.85 7.36 -4.42
N PHE A 300 9.61 7.86 -3.44
CA PHE A 300 10.36 7.16 -2.40
C PHE A 300 9.59 7.12 -1.07
N PHE A 301 8.28 6.85 -1.08
CA PHE A 301 7.51 6.96 0.17
C PHE A 301 8.17 6.14 1.29
N SER A 302 8.56 6.84 2.37
CA SER A 302 9.55 6.36 3.33
C SER A 302 9.16 5.03 3.97
N ASP A 303 7.87 4.75 4.11
CA ASP A 303 7.44 3.51 4.74
C ASP A 303 7.51 2.29 3.84
N GLU A 304 7.35 2.49 2.53
CA GLU A 304 7.38 1.43 1.52
C GLU A 304 8.82 1.11 1.10
N ILE A 305 9.75 2.05 1.27
CA ILE A 305 11.18 1.81 1.02
C ILE A 305 11.77 0.74 1.94
N TRP A 306 11.32 0.67 3.19
CA TRP A 306 11.76 -0.36 4.13
C TRP A 306 11.40 -1.78 3.67
N GLU A 307 10.43 -1.94 2.76
CA GLU A 307 10.14 -3.24 2.13
C GLU A 307 11.30 -3.74 1.25
N PHE A 308 12.23 -2.85 0.84
CA PHE A 308 13.28 -3.14 -0.15
C PHE A 308 14.71 -2.80 0.33
N MET A 309 14.87 -2.23 1.53
CA MET A 309 16.17 -2.01 2.16
C MET A 309 16.49 -3.16 3.12
N LEU A 310 16.98 -4.28 2.60
CA LEU A 310 17.40 -5.44 3.42
C LEU A 310 18.86 -5.36 3.90
N ASP A 311 19.69 -4.45 3.35
CA ASP A 311 21.15 -4.47 3.52
C ASP A 311 21.76 -3.16 4.09
N GLU A 312 21.07 -2.45 4.98
CA GLU A 312 21.70 -1.35 5.76
C GLU A 312 21.76 -1.68 7.27
N ASN A 313 22.36 -2.82 7.61
CA ASN A 313 22.81 -3.08 8.98
C ASN A 313 24.25 -3.62 8.95
N ASP A 314 25.19 -2.69 8.80
CA ASP A 314 26.52 -2.76 9.42
C ASP A 314 26.67 -1.56 10.37
#